data_AF-A0A1E3RHI9-F1
#
_entry.id   AF-A0A1E3RHI9-F1
#
_cell.length_a   1.000
_cell.length_b   1.000
_cell.length_c   1.000
_cell.angle_alpha   90.00
_cell.angle_beta   90.00
_cell.angle_gamma   90.00
#
_symmetry.space_group_name_H-M   'P 1'
#
loop_
_entity.id
_entity.type
_entity.pdbx_description
1 polymer ?
#
loop_
_entity_poly.entity_id
_entity_poly.type
_entity_poly.pdbx_seq_one_letter_code
_entity_poly.pdbx_strand_id
1 'polypeptide(L)'
;MTPEDGGPVEQLPLDDWADQDLLTKDEAHERLLIEIDRTKARLAELDENSPDDDAEITLLTRRLNAMESTRDEYDSYLREK
;
A
#
# COMPACT_ATOMS: atom_id res chain seq x y z
N MET A 1 14.03 -45.67 13.55
CA MET A 1 13.15 -44.83 14.40
C MET A 1 14.03 -44.23 15.46
N THR A 2 14.72 -43.14 15.13
CA THR A 2 15.43 -42.27 16.07
C THR A 2 14.46 -41.15 16.47
N PRO A 3 14.32 -40.81 17.75
CA PRO A 3 13.69 -39.55 18.11
C PRO A 3 14.69 -38.46 17.75
N GLU A 4 14.43 -37.72 16.67
CA GLU A 4 15.15 -36.49 16.39
C GLU A 4 14.84 -35.54 17.56
N ASP A 5 15.86 -35.35 18.40
CA ASP A 5 15.88 -34.46 19.55
C ASP A 5 15.64 -33.03 19.03
N GLY A 6 14.41 -32.56 19.20
CA GLY A 6 14.04 -31.17 18.96
C GLY A 6 14.73 -30.29 20.00
N GLY A 7 16.00 -30.00 19.77
CA GLY A 7 16.77 -29.06 20.58
C GLY A 7 16.04 -27.71 20.69
N PRO A 8 16.32 -26.92 21.74
CA PRO A 8 15.65 -25.65 21.95
C PRO A 8 15.79 -24.78 20.69
N VAL A 9 14.65 -24.43 20.09
CA VAL A 9 14.63 -23.41 19.04
C VAL A 9 15.06 -22.12 19.71
N GLU A 10 16.28 -21.67 19.42
CA GLU A 10 16.76 -20.36 19.82
C GLU A 10 15.79 -19.34 19.22
N GLN A 11 14.93 -18.77 20.05
CA GLN A 11 14.06 -17.69 19.60
C GLN A 11 14.97 -16.51 19.27
N LEU A 12 14.94 -16.08 18.02
CA LEU A 12 15.53 -14.81 17.62
C LEU A 12 15.03 -13.74 18.61
N PRO A 13 15.89 -12.80 19.06
CA PRO A 13 15.40 -11.64 19.79
C PRO A 13 14.24 -11.07 18.99
N LEU A 14 13.11 -10.74 19.64
CA LEU A 14 12.01 -10.05 18.97
C LEU A 14 12.64 -8.84 18.28
N ASP A 15 12.79 -8.92 16.96
CA ASP A 15 13.45 -7.89 16.18
C ASP A 15 12.79 -6.54 16.49
N ASP A 16 13.57 -5.46 16.40
CA ASP A 16 13.20 -4.07 16.71
C ASP A 16 12.09 -3.50 15.78
N TRP A 17 11.20 -4.32 15.23
CA TRP A 17 10.04 -3.92 14.44
C TRP A 17 8.99 -3.18 15.28
N ALA A 18 9.05 -3.28 16.61
CA ALA A 18 8.20 -2.54 17.53
C ALA A 18 8.56 -1.04 17.64
N ASP A 19 9.78 -0.65 17.27
CA ASP A 19 10.22 0.76 17.24
C ASP A 19 9.94 1.43 15.87
N GLN A 20 9.25 0.74 14.95
CA GLN A 20 8.70 1.38 13.77
C GLN A 20 7.44 2.14 14.14
N ASP A 21 7.44 3.45 13.89
CA ASP A 21 6.24 4.28 13.93
C ASP A 21 5.29 3.82 12.80
N LEU A 22 4.49 2.79 13.11
CA LEU A 22 3.48 2.26 12.22
C LEU A 22 2.35 3.28 12.12
N LEU A 23 2.00 3.63 10.89
CA LEU A 23 0.89 4.54 10.65
C LEU A 23 -0.39 3.98 11.23
N THR A 24 -1.13 4.84 11.93
CA THR A 24 -2.54 4.57 12.20
C THR A 24 -3.29 4.42 10.89
N LYS A 25 -4.43 3.72 10.92
CA LYS A 25 -5.27 3.58 9.72
C LYS A 25 -5.76 4.92 9.18
N ASP A 26 -5.97 5.89 10.05
CA ASP A 26 -6.33 7.26 9.69
C ASP A 26 -5.18 7.93 8.90
N GLU A 27 -3.94 7.88 9.41
CA GLU A 27 -2.77 8.44 8.73
C GLU A 27 -2.43 7.72 7.41
N ALA A 28 -2.61 6.39 7.38
CA ALA A 28 -2.44 5.62 6.16
C ALA A 28 -3.47 6.01 5.09
N HIS A 29 -4.72 6.24 5.51
CA HIS A 29 -5.80 6.69 4.63
C HIS A 29 -5.52 8.09 4.06
N GLU A 30 -5.13 9.06 4.90
CA GLU A 30 -4.79 10.42 4.45
C GLU A 30 -3.65 10.42 3.43
N ARG A 31 -2.60 9.64 3.67
CA ARG A 31 -1.48 9.52 2.73
C ARG A 31 -1.89 8.86 1.41
N LEU A 32 -2.79 7.88 1.47
CA LEU A 32 -3.34 7.24 0.27
C LEU A 32 -4.13 8.24 -0.59
N LEU A 33 -4.93 9.11 0.02
CA LEU A 33 -5.67 10.16 -0.70
C LEU A 33 -4.72 11.10 -1.45
N ILE A 34 -3.63 11.52 -0.80
CA ILE A 34 -2.61 12.38 -1.43
C ILE A 34 -1.98 11.70 -2.65
N GLU A 35 -1.67 10.41 -2.55
CA GLU A 35 -1.06 9.66 -3.67
C GLU A 35 -2.05 9.43 -4.83
N ILE A 36 -3.34 9.21 -4.52
CA ILE A 36 -4.41 9.15 -5.51
C ILE A 36 -4.47 10.46 -6.30
N ASP A 37 -4.47 11.61 -5.63
CA ASP A 37 -4.54 12.92 -6.27
C ASP A 37 -3.31 13.19 -7.14
N ARG A 38 -2.11 12.83 -6.66
CA ARG A 38 -0.87 12.93 -7.45
C ARG A 38 -0.93 12.06 -8.72
N THR A 39 -1.45 10.85 -8.60
CA THR A 39 -1.57 9.92 -9.74
C THR A 39 -2.58 10.43 -10.76
N LYS A 40 -3.70 11.01 -10.31
CA LYS A 40 -4.68 11.67 -11.19
C LYS A 40 -4.06 12.85 -11.92
N ALA A 41 -3.31 13.70 -11.23
CA ALA A 41 -2.60 14.82 -11.83
C ALA A 41 -1.60 14.35 -12.90
N ARG A 42 -0.81 13.30 -12.60
CA ARG A 42 0.14 12.72 -13.57
C ARG A 42 -0.55 12.17 -14.82
N LEU A 43 -1.69 11.50 -14.65
CA LEU A 43 -2.49 11.01 -15.79
C LEU A 43 -3.01 12.16 -16.65
N ALA A 44 -3.48 13.26 -16.04
CA ALA A 44 -3.89 14.45 -16.78
C ALA A 44 -2.72 15.10 -17.54
N GLU A 45 -1.54 15.21 -16.90
CA GLU A 45 -0.33 15.71 -17.56
C GLU A 45 0.08 14.84 -18.76
N LEU A 46 -0.05 13.53 -18.66
CA LEU A 46 0.25 12.61 -19.76
C LEU A 46 -0.74 12.76 -20.91
N ASP A 47 -2.04 12.87 -20.61
CA ASP A 47 -3.08 13.10 -21.62
C ASP A 47 -2.83 14.40 -22.41
N GLU A 48 -2.34 15.45 -21.75
CA GLU A 48 -2.02 16.73 -22.39
C GLU A 48 -0.70 16.74 -23.16
N ASN A 49 0.36 16.12 -22.62
CA ASN A 49 1.73 16.30 -23.13
C ASN A 49 2.28 15.10 -23.91
N SER A 50 1.78 13.91 -23.62
CA SER A 50 2.28 12.64 -24.17
C SER A 50 1.15 11.60 -24.31
N PRO A 51 0.06 11.89 -25.05
CA PRO A 51 -1.10 11.00 -25.13
C PRO A 51 -0.77 9.64 -25.77
N ASP A 52 0.33 9.54 -26.51
CA ASP A 52 0.79 8.31 -27.16
C ASP A 52 1.59 7.37 -26.22
N ASP A 53 1.84 7.76 -24.96
CA ASP A 53 2.49 6.90 -23.96
C ASP A 53 1.49 5.91 -23.32
N ASP A 54 0.89 5.08 -24.17
CA ASP A 54 -0.14 4.09 -23.80
C ASP A 54 0.31 3.17 -22.66
N ALA A 55 1.61 2.86 -22.60
CA ALA A 55 2.16 1.98 -21.59
C ALA A 55 2.15 2.62 -20.20
N GLU A 56 2.64 3.87 -20.07
CA GLU A 56 2.59 4.60 -18.80
C GLU A 56 1.15 4.88 -18.38
N ILE A 57 0.29 5.33 -19.31
CA ILE A 57 -1.13 5.60 -19.06
C ILE A 57 -1.85 4.35 -18.56
N THR A 58 -1.66 3.21 -19.21
CA THR A 58 -2.28 1.94 -18.79
C THR A 58 -1.82 1.51 -17.41
N LEU A 59 -0.51 1.62 -17.13
CA LEU A 59 0.05 1.24 -15.84
C LEU A 59 -0.50 2.13 -14.71
N LEU A 60 -0.48 3.45 -14.90
CA LEU A 60 -0.98 4.41 -13.91
C LEU A 60 -2.48 4.28 -13.69
N THR A 61 -3.27 4.04 -14.74
CA THR A 61 -4.71 3.80 -14.62
C THR A 61 -5.00 2.56 -13.77
N ARG A 62 -4.28 1.46 -14.01
CA ARG A 62 -4.43 0.24 -13.19
C ARG A 62 -4.03 0.49 -11.73
N ARG A 63 -2.93 1.21 -11.50
CA ARG A 63 -2.48 1.54 -10.15
C ARG A 63 -3.49 2.44 -9.43
N LEU A 64 -4.05 3.43 -10.13
CA LEU A 64 -5.07 4.32 -9.60
C LEU A 64 -6.30 3.53 -9.15
N ASN A 65 -6.82 2.63 -10.00
CA ASN A 65 -7.96 1.78 -9.66
C ASN A 65 -7.70 0.94 -8.40
N ALA A 66 -6.49 0.38 -8.27
CA ALA A 66 -6.12 -0.38 -7.07
C ALA A 66 -6.10 0.50 -5.81
N MET A 67 -5.52 1.70 -5.90
CA MET A 67 -5.50 2.65 -4.78
C MET A 67 -6.89 3.14 -4.38
N GLU A 68 -7.78 3.40 -5.35
CA GLU A 68 -9.16 3.77 -5.08
C GLU A 68 -9.95 2.63 -4.42
N SER A 69 -9.73 1.38 -4.83
CA SER A 69 -10.30 0.21 -4.15
C SER A 69 -9.83 0.12 -2.69
N THR A 70 -8.53 0.31 -2.43
CA THR A 70 -8.01 0.30 -1.06
C THR A 70 -8.54 1.48 -0.23
N ARG A 71 -8.72 2.67 -0.83
CA ARG A 71 -9.37 3.80 -0.17
C ARG A 71 -10.79 3.42 0.27
N ASP A 72 -11.56 2.78 -0.59
CA ASP A 72 -12.94 2.38 -0.27
C ASP A 72 -13.00 1.36 0.90
N GLU A 73 -11.99 0.48 1.01
CA GLU A 73 -11.82 -0.40 2.17
C GLU A 73 -11.51 0.38 3.46
N TYR A 74 -10.64 1.39 3.40
CA TYR A 74 -10.37 2.28 4.54
C TYR A 74 -11.62 3.08 4.94
N ASP A 75 -12.32 3.67 3.99
CA ASP A 75 -13.56 4.40 4.23
C ASP A 75 -14.61 3.53 4.92
N SER A 76 -14.73 2.26 4.50
CA SER A 76 -15.63 1.30 5.13
C SER A 76 -15.21 1.01 6.57
N TYR A 77 -13.93 0.71 6.80
CA TYR A 77 -13.38 0.47 8.13
C TYR A 77 -13.57 1.66 9.09
N LEU A 78 -13.36 2.89 8.61
CA LEU A 78 -13.46 4.10 9.43
C LEU A 78 -14.91 4.48 9.75
N ARG A 79 -15.90 4.07 8.93
CA ARG A 79 -17.33 4.25 9.23
C ARG A 79 -17.88 3.25 10.24
N GLU A 80 -17.26 2.07 10.35
CA GLU A 80 -17.67 1.01 11.29
C GLU A 80 -17.11 1.20 12.71
N LYS A 81 -16.22 2.17 12.90
CA LYS A 81 -15.58 2.52 14.17
C LYS A 81 -16.39 3.54 14.96
#